data_AF-X8JS69-F1
#
_entry.id   AF-X8JS69-F1
#
_cell.length_a   1.000
_cell.length_b   1.000
_cell.length_c   1.000
_cell.angle_alpha   90.00
_cell.angle_beta   90.00
_cell.angle_gamma   90.00
#
_symmetry.space_group_name_H-M   'P 1'
#
loop_
_entity.id
_entity.type
_entity.pdbx_description
1 polymer ?
#
loop_
_entity_poly.entity_id
_entity_poly.type
_entity_poly.pdbx_seq_one_letter_code
_entity_poly.pdbx_strand_id
1 'polypeptide(L)'
;MWVISGPFDGVQEGVKEKLLKPGTTYTVGRAKAGQSLLNRINLEQKAISHEHVDIIVGNYEIDDVSDSQAKPIVQLVLKREKDIMVSNERVTKGMVLDLEVGSEIALTNKISIYLLWKPVVVVNADNRVKKEKMRELATVAAKIGVTVSKTWKDNATHFVTPSVNMSRRALHSLMLGIPLVEIGWLEELFRRGNALTPESEPDEYGVVALESHFILPDERDFRPKLVKSDDEDEDITEWPIELWDANPARNTIWTGLQFHFFCDDTAPTEWTDQIQLGGGTFKSHNINSEEPVTTVEEAKILFQNIRIGAGKMSKVTGMVSPVVIVIKPSELIALLGKSTWKLYQEGMKANGFKHVTPKDVTLAALQMDVASIDCGLETFESVIHSAQPRKSSE
;
A
#
# COMPACT_ATOMS: atom_id res chain seq x y z
N MET A 1 15.48 4.47 -0.83
CA MET A 1 16.81 3.81 -0.79
C MET A 1 17.37 3.66 -2.19
N TRP A 2 18.65 4.00 -2.39
CA TRP A 2 19.35 3.68 -3.64
C TRP A 2 19.81 2.24 -3.64
N VAL A 3 19.55 1.55 -4.74
CA VAL A 3 19.93 0.16 -4.95
C VAL A 3 20.65 0.07 -6.27
N ILE A 4 21.76 -0.66 -6.28
CA ILE A 4 22.45 -0.99 -7.52
C ILE A 4 22.20 -2.45 -7.86
N SER A 5 21.97 -2.73 -9.13
CA SER A 5 21.59 -4.04 -9.64
C SER A 5 22.60 -4.48 -10.71
N GLY A 6 23.15 -5.68 -10.58
CA GLY A 6 24.18 -6.17 -11.51
C GLY A 6 24.67 -7.60 -11.23
N PRO A 7 25.57 -8.12 -12.07
CA PRO A 7 26.16 -9.45 -11.92
C PRO A 7 27.32 -9.43 -10.91
N PHE A 8 27.01 -9.11 -9.65
CA PHE A 8 27.99 -9.00 -8.58
C PHE A 8 28.47 -10.37 -8.08
N ASP A 9 29.64 -10.39 -7.43
CA ASP A 9 30.12 -11.51 -6.61
C ASP A 9 30.20 -12.87 -7.35
N GLY A 10 30.44 -12.85 -8.66
CA GLY A 10 30.65 -14.06 -9.46
C GLY A 10 29.39 -14.90 -9.72
N VAL A 11 28.19 -14.37 -9.45
CA VAL A 11 26.92 -15.05 -9.71
C VAL A 11 26.81 -15.36 -11.21
N GLN A 12 26.83 -16.66 -11.56
CA GLN A 12 26.87 -17.13 -12.96
C GLN A 12 25.51 -17.00 -13.67
N GLU A 13 24.40 -16.99 -12.92
CA GLU A 13 23.04 -16.79 -13.42
C GLU A 13 22.26 -15.88 -12.47
N GLY A 14 21.77 -14.75 -12.98
CA GLY A 14 20.93 -13.81 -12.23
C GLY A 14 21.56 -12.45 -11.97
N VAL A 15 20.75 -11.54 -11.44
CA VAL A 15 21.14 -10.18 -11.08
C VAL A 15 20.99 -10.04 -9.58
N LYS A 16 22.03 -9.53 -8.91
CA LYS A 16 22.03 -9.26 -7.48
C LYS A 16 21.82 -7.77 -7.26
N GLU A 17 21.03 -7.43 -6.25
CA GLU A 17 20.83 -6.06 -5.80
C GLU A 17 21.60 -5.79 -4.51
N LYS A 18 22.14 -4.57 -4.37
CA LYS A 18 22.90 -4.10 -3.21
C LYS A 18 22.47 -2.68 -2.83
N LEU A 19 22.30 -2.41 -1.54
CA LEU A 19 22.05 -1.07 -1.01
C LEU A 19 23.26 -0.15 -1.25
N LEU A 20 22.99 1.08 -1.65
CA LEU A 20 23.96 2.18 -1.61
C LEU A 20 23.56 3.16 -0.51
N LYS A 21 24.38 3.26 0.53
CA LYS A 21 24.15 4.12 1.70
C LYS A 21 24.45 5.59 1.38
N PRO A 22 23.63 6.52 1.89
CA PRO A 22 23.95 7.94 1.86
C PRO A 22 25.33 8.29 2.43
N GLY A 23 25.95 9.33 1.88
CA GLY A 23 27.27 9.83 2.30
C GLY A 23 28.44 8.87 2.04
N THR A 24 28.23 7.81 1.25
CA THR A 24 29.21 6.74 1.03
C THR A 24 29.70 6.73 -0.42
N THR A 25 31.00 6.58 -0.59
CA THR A 25 31.63 6.34 -1.89
C THR A 25 31.91 4.86 -2.05
N TYR A 26 31.36 4.26 -3.11
CA TYR A 26 31.54 2.87 -3.47
C TYR A 26 32.47 2.74 -4.67
N THR A 27 33.56 1.99 -4.53
CA THR A 27 34.42 1.66 -5.66
C THR A 27 33.93 0.39 -6.33
N VAL A 28 33.57 0.50 -7.61
CA VAL A 28 33.13 -0.63 -8.44
C VAL A 28 34.32 -1.17 -9.23
N GLY A 29 34.56 -2.47 -9.15
CA GLY A 29 35.62 -3.10 -9.90
C GLY A 29 35.91 -4.53 -9.45
N ARG A 30 37.00 -5.11 -9.99
CA ARG A 30 37.41 -6.47 -9.65
C ARG A 30 38.26 -6.52 -8.39
N ALA A 31 37.94 -7.36 -7.41
CA ALA A 31 38.73 -7.50 -6.18
C ALA A 31 40.21 -7.81 -6.46
N LYS A 32 41.10 -7.32 -5.57
CA LYS A 32 42.54 -7.62 -5.55
C LYS A 32 42.88 -8.21 -4.18
N ALA A 33 43.73 -9.24 -4.16
CA ALA A 33 44.17 -9.86 -2.91
C ALA A 33 44.76 -8.80 -1.95
N GLY A 34 44.31 -8.83 -0.69
CA GLY A 34 44.74 -7.90 0.36
C GLY A 34 44.11 -6.49 0.32
N GLN A 35 43.19 -6.22 -0.62
CA GLN A 35 42.44 -4.95 -0.66
C GLN A 35 41.22 -5.01 0.28
N SER A 36 40.91 -3.91 0.96
CA SER A 36 39.67 -3.79 1.74
C SER A 36 38.44 -4.01 0.86
N LEU A 37 37.50 -4.81 1.35
CA LEU A 37 36.20 -5.05 0.71
C LEU A 37 35.13 -4.05 1.19
N LEU A 38 35.43 -3.20 2.17
CA LEU A 38 34.50 -2.20 2.65
C LEU A 38 34.18 -1.19 1.54
N ASN A 39 32.90 -0.91 1.34
CA ASN A 39 32.38 -0.03 0.29
C ASN A 39 32.87 -0.41 -1.12
N ARG A 40 33.06 -1.70 -1.37
CA ARG A 40 33.47 -2.21 -2.67
C ARG A 40 32.35 -3.00 -3.32
N ILE A 41 32.11 -2.73 -4.60
CA ILE A 41 31.17 -3.48 -5.41
C ILE A 41 31.98 -4.37 -6.35
N ASN A 42 32.11 -5.64 -5.96
CA ASN A 42 32.95 -6.60 -6.66
C ASN A 42 32.29 -7.13 -7.93
N LEU A 43 33.02 -7.07 -9.03
CA LEU A 43 32.68 -7.69 -10.31
C LEU A 43 33.80 -8.65 -10.69
N GLU A 44 33.54 -9.95 -10.57
CA GLU A 44 34.53 -11.00 -10.83
C GLU A 44 34.74 -11.29 -12.33
N GLN A 45 34.93 -10.23 -13.11
CA GLN A 45 35.03 -10.29 -14.55
C GLN A 45 36.37 -9.73 -15.02
N LYS A 46 37.14 -10.51 -15.78
CA LYS A 46 38.50 -10.12 -16.25
C LYS A 46 38.50 -8.85 -17.11
N ALA A 47 37.39 -8.52 -17.75
CA ALA A 47 37.22 -7.31 -18.55
C ALA A 47 37.05 -6.03 -17.71
N ILE A 48 36.85 -6.17 -16.39
CA ILE A 48 36.65 -5.07 -15.45
C ILE A 48 37.97 -4.77 -14.74
N SER A 49 38.40 -3.51 -14.79
CA SER A 49 39.53 -2.98 -14.01
C SER A 49 39.36 -3.20 -12.51
N HIS A 50 40.46 -3.19 -11.76
CA HIS A 50 40.38 -3.21 -10.29
C HIS A 50 39.65 -1.99 -9.74
N GLU A 51 39.88 -0.80 -10.30
CA GLU A 51 39.12 0.40 -9.97
C GLU A 51 38.50 0.90 -11.27
N HIS A 52 37.22 0.61 -11.47
CA HIS A 52 36.54 0.90 -12.74
C HIS A 52 35.86 2.26 -12.67
N VAL A 53 34.95 2.41 -11.73
CA VAL A 53 34.23 3.65 -11.41
C VAL A 53 34.10 3.79 -9.90
N ASP A 54 33.98 5.02 -9.42
CA ASP A 54 33.40 5.30 -8.12
C ASP A 54 31.94 5.73 -8.29
N ILE A 55 31.09 5.28 -7.38
CA ILE A 55 29.71 5.73 -7.22
C ILE A 55 29.63 6.45 -5.87
N ILE A 56 29.32 7.74 -5.91
CA ILE A 56 29.28 8.63 -4.75
C ILE A 56 27.83 8.90 -4.43
N VAL A 57 27.36 8.47 -3.26
CA VAL A 57 26.01 8.80 -2.78
C VAL A 57 26.11 10.04 -1.90
N GLY A 58 25.33 11.05 -2.24
CA GLY A 58 25.19 12.28 -1.47
C GLY A 58 24.64 12.03 -0.07
N ASN A 59 24.70 13.06 0.77
CA ASN A 59 24.16 12.99 2.13
C ASN A 59 22.63 12.89 2.11
N TYR A 60 22.09 12.25 3.14
CA TYR A 60 20.67 12.20 3.46
C TYR A 60 20.57 12.40 4.96
N GLU A 61 20.08 13.56 5.37
CA GLU A 61 20.09 14.00 6.76
C GLU A 61 18.74 13.75 7.44
N ILE A 62 18.68 14.02 8.75
CA ILE A 62 17.46 13.81 9.56
C ILE A 62 16.28 14.61 8.99
N ASP A 63 16.54 15.81 8.48
CA ASP A 63 15.49 16.69 7.94
C ASP A 63 14.85 16.08 6.67
N ASP A 64 15.64 15.33 5.88
CA ASP A 64 15.18 14.65 4.66
C ASP A 64 14.30 13.43 4.97
N VAL A 65 14.45 12.80 6.14
CA VAL A 65 13.73 11.57 6.53
C VAL A 65 12.21 11.74 6.56
N SER A 66 11.73 12.96 6.77
CA SER A 66 10.30 13.26 6.82
C SER A 66 9.69 13.56 5.44
N ASP A 67 10.54 13.83 4.44
CA ASP A 67 10.16 14.05 3.06
C ASP A 67 10.22 12.72 2.29
N SER A 68 9.06 12.27 1.84
CA SER A 68 8.90 11.04 1.07
C SER A 68 9.37 11.14 -0.37
N GLN A 69 9.72 12.34 -0.84
CA GLN A 69 10.29 12.59 -2.17
C GLN A 69 11.80 12.89 -2.14
N ALA A 70 12.37 13.13 -0.96
CA ALA A 70 13.79 13.40 -0.83
C ALA A 70 14.62 12.17 -1.22
N LYS A 71 15.65 12.41 -2.05
CA LYS A 71 16.60 11.40 -2.51
C LYS A 71 17.99 12.03 -2.49
N PRO A 72 19.01 11.37 -1.92
CA PRO A 72 20.36 11.86 -2.06
C PRO A 72 20.78 11.78 -3.53
N ILE A 73 21.58 12.73 -4.00
CA ILE A 73 22.14 12.70 -5.36
C ILE A 73 23.10 11.51 -5.46
N VAL A 74 23.16 10.84 -6.61
CA VAL A 74 24.17 9.80 -6.87
C VAL A 74 25.03 10.26 -8.03
N GLN A 75 26.34 10.21 -7.87
CA GLN A 75 27.29 10.63 -8.90
C GLN A 75 28.20 9.46 -9.29
N LEU A 76 28.61 9.42 -10.55
CA LEU A 76 29.57 8.48 -11.08
C LEU A 76 30.86 9.21 -11.45
N VAL A 77 32.00 8.61 -11.09
CA VAL A 77 33.33 9.09 -11.49
C VAL A 77 34.11 7.96 -12.15
N LEU A 78 34.47 8.13 -13.42
CA LEU A 78 35.27 7.14 -14.14
C LEU A 78 36.73 7.19 -13.71
N LYS A 79 37.28 6.05 -13.25
CA LYS A 79 38.68 5.92 -12.81
C LYS A 79 39.63 5.45 -13.89
N ARG A 80 39.13 4.64 -14.83
CA ARG A 80 39.94 4.10 -15.92
C ARG A 80 40.04 5.07 -17.11
N GLU A 81 41.03 4.85 -17.96
CA GLU A 81 41.27 5.67 -19.16
C GLU A 81 40.24 5.49 -20.27
N LYS A 82 39.71 4.27 -20.43
CA LYS A 82 38.79 3.97 -21.52
C LYS A 82 37.38 4.40 -21.13
N ASP A 83 36.78 5.22 -21.97
CA ASP A 83 35.42 5.69 -21.78
C ASP A 83 34.39 4.56 -21.61
N ILE A 84 33.28 4.91 -20.98
CA ILE A 84 32.11 4.06 -20.81
C ILE A 84 30.87 4.82 -21.28
N MET A 85 29.77 4.08 -21.43
CA MET A 85 28.46 4.68 -21.72
C MET A 85 27.59 4.63 -20.46
N VAL A 86 26.92 5.72 -20.14
CA VAL A 86 25.90 5.79 -19.09
C VAL A 86 24.63 6.36 -19.72
N SER A 87 23.56 5.58 -19.82
CA SER A 87 22.28 6.02 -20.42
C SER A 87 22.45 6.74 -21.79
N ASN A 88 23.32 6.22 -22.66
CA ASN A 88 23.71 6.80 -23.96
C ASN A 88 24.60 8.06 -23.92
N GLU A 89 25.04 8.49 -22.74
CA GLU A 89 26.06 9.52 -22.58
C GLU A 89 27.46 8.91 -22.46
N ARG A 90 28.44 9.48 -23.15
CA ARG A 90 29.84 9.03 -23.10
C ARG A 90 30.54 9.68 -21.92
N VAL A 91 30.97 8.87 -20.95
CA VAL A 91 31.69 9.34 -19.77
C VAL A 91 33.18 9.10 -19.94
N THR A 92 33.97 10.15 -19.76
CA THR A 92 35.44 10.13 -19.86
C THR A 92 36.09 10.18 -18.48
N LYS A 93 37.39 9.86 -18.40
CA LYS A 93 38.10 9.78 -17.11
C LYS A 93 38.04 11.10 -16.35
N GLY A 94 37.67 11.03 -15.08
CA GLY A 94 37.57 12.20 -14.19
C GLY A 94 36.32 13.06 -14.38
N MET A 95 35.49 12.77 -15.39
CA MET A 95 34.15 13.35 -15.49
C MET A 95 33.30 12.87 -14.31
N VAL A 96 32.58 13.81 -13.69
CA VAL A 96 31.56 13.55 -12.68
C VAL A 96 30.21 13.63 -13.39
N LEU A 97 29.45 12.54 -13.35
CA LEU A 97 28.11 12.47 -13.95
C LEU A 97 27.08 12.20 -12.86
N ASP A 98 26.05 13.04 -12.78
CA ASP A 98 24.89 12.76 -11.92
C ASP A 98 24.05 11.64 -12.55
N LEU A 99 23.71 10.65 -11.74
CA LEU A 99 22.91 9.50 -12.15
C LEU A 99 21.45 9.71 -11.79
N GLU A 100 20.57 9.26 -12.68
CA GLU A 100 19.13 9.28 -12.49
C GLU A 100 18.61 7.88 -12.13
N VAL A 101 17.35 7.84 -11.69
CA VAL A 101 16.66 6.57 -11.46
C VAL A 101 16.54 5.82 -12.78
N GLY A 102 17.01 4.57 -12.81
CA GLY A 102 17.00 3.72 -13.99
C GLY A 102 18.24 3.88 -14.87
N SER A 103 19.24 4.69 -14.49
CA SER A 103 20.48 4.82 -15.25
C SER A 103 21.17 3.47 -15.46
N GLU A 104 21.47 3.17 -16.73
CA GLU A 104 22.30 2.02 -17.13
C GLU A 104 23.76 2.46 -17.23
N ILE A 105 24.64 1.80 -16.49
CA ILE A 105 26.09 2.03 -16.50
C ILE A 105 26.75 0.87 -17.24
N ALA A 106 27.02 1.05 -18.54
CA ALA A 106 27.66 0.05 -19.38
C ALA A 106 29.19 0.07 -19.18
N LEU A 107 29.66 -0.66 -18.16
CA LEU A 107 31.08 -0.78 -17.81
C LEU A 107 31.90 -1.41 -18.96
N THR A 108 31.29 -2.35 -19.68
CA THR A 108 31.82 -2.92 -20.93
C THR A 108 30.67 -3.17 -21.91
N ASN A 109 30.97 -3.69 -23.09
CA ASN A 109 29.94 -4.12 -24.05
C ASN A 109 29.11 -5.34 -23.61
N LYS A 110 29.49 -6.02 -22.52
CA LYS A 110 28.80 -7.22 -22.01
C LYS A 110 28.36 -7.11 -20.56
N ILE A 111 28.76 -6.03 -19.87
CA ILE A 111 28.56 -5.88 -18.43
C ILE A 111 28.00 -4.49 -18.22
N SER A 112 26.72 -4.47 -17.84
CA SER A 112 26.01 -3.29 -17.38
C SER A 112 25.58 -3.49 -15.93
N ILE A 113 25.47 -2.38 -15.21
CA ILE A 113 24.83 -2.32 -13.90
C ILE A 113 23.79 -1.21 -13.94
N TYR A 114 22.77 -1.29 -13.09
CA TYR A 114 21.62 -0.38 -13.11
C TYR A 114 21.46 0.28 -11.75
N LEU A 115 21.21 1.59 -11.77
CA LEU A 115 20.86 2.34 -10.57
C LEU A 115 19.34 2.41 -10.41
N LEU A 116 18.82 1.95 -9.27
CA LEU A 116 17.40 1.87 -8.97
C LEU A 116 17.08 2.67 -7.70
N TRP A 117 15.92 3.30 -7.68
CA TRP A 117 15.35 3.87 -6.46
C TRP A 117 14.24 2.96 -5.94
N LYS A 118 14.45 2.34 -4.78
CA LYS A 118 13.42 1.57 -4.08
C LYS A 118 12.87 2.39 -2.92
N PRO A 119 11.66 2.95 -3.02
CA PRO A 119 11.08 3.73 -1.94
C PRO A 119 10.80 2.82 -0.75
N VAL A 120 11.24 3.24 0.43
CA VAL A 120 10.80 2.65 1.70
C VAL A 120 10.36 3.81 2.57
N VAL A 121 9.05 4.01 2.57
CA VAL A 121 8.33 5.07 3.27
C VAL A 121 7.50 4.41 4.36
N VAL A 122 7.88 4.67 5.61
CA VAL A 122 7.31 4.02 6.78
C VAL A 122 6.45 5.02 7.53
N VAL A 123 5.17 4.71 7.69
CA VAL A 123 4.25 5.48 8.54
C VAL A 123 4.20 4.82 9.91
N ASN A 124 4.79 5.45 10.92
CA ASN A 124 4.72 4.99 12.30
C ASN A 124 3.49 5.58 13.00
N ALA A 125 2.46 4.76 13.16
CA ALA A 125 1.22 5.11 13.84
C ALA A 125 1.23 4.80 15.34
N ASP A 126 2.31 4.26 15.90
CA ASP A 126 2.43 4.03 17.33
C ASP A 126 2.58 5.35 18.10
N ASN A 127 1.47 5.84 18.64
CA ASN A 127 1.42 7.07 19.45
C ASN A 127 2.27 6.97 20.72
N ARG A 128 2.64 5.77 21.17
CA ARG A 128 3.47 5.54 22.37
C ARG A 128 4.95 5.85 22.09
N VAL A 129 5.35 5.88 20.82
CA VAL A 129 6.71 6.24 20.43
C VAL A 129 6.89 7.75 20.62
N LYS A 130 7.66 8.12 21.64
CA LYS A 130 7.94 9.53 22.00
C LYS A 130 8.80 10.23 20.93
N LYS A 131 8.84 11.56 20.99
CA LYS A 131 9.57 12.40 20.03
C LYS A 131 11.07 12.08 19.99
N GLU A 132 11.65 11.77 21.14
CA GLU A 132 13.07 11.43 21.29
C GLU A 132 13.38 10.14 20.54
N LYS A 133 12.58 9.09 20.76
CA LYS A 133 12.71 7.82 20.05
C LYS A 133 12.50 7.99 18.55
N MET A 134 11.55 8.83 18.12
CA MET A 134 11.39 9.15 16.69
C MET A 134 12.63 9.81 16.10
N ARG A 135 13.30 10.71 16.84
CA ARG A 135 14.54 11.35 16.38
C ARG A 135 15.68 10.33 16.27
N GLU A 136 15.76 9.37 17.19
CA GLU A 136 16.71 8.25 17.09
C GLU A 136 16.42 7.41 15.84
N LEU A 137 15.16 7.01 15.63
CA LEU A 137 14.74 6.26 14.44
C LEU A 137 15.07 7.03 13.16
N ALA A 138 14.81 8.34 13.12
CA ALA A 138 15.14 9.18 11.98
C ALA A 138 16.65 9.25 11.74
N THR A 139 17.46 9.33 12.81
CA THR A 139 18.93 9.32 12.69
C THR A 139 19.44 8.02 12.06
N VAL A 140 18.84 6.88 12.40
CA VAL A 140 19.23 5.59 11.82
C VAL A 140 18.67 5.42 10.40
N ALA A 141 17.44 5.87 10.15
CA ALA A 141 16.82 5.87 8.83
C ALA A 141 17.61 6.72 7.81
N ALA A 142 18.13 7.87 8.26
CA ALA A 142 18.95 8.77 7.46
C ALA A 142 20.19 8.06 6.88
N LYS A 143 20.86 7.22 7.69
CA LYS A 143 22.07 6.48 7.29
C LYS A 143 21.86 5.45 6.18
N ILE A 144 20.62 5.07 5.90
CA ILE A 144 20.29 4.05 4.90
C ILE A 144 19.29 4.54 3.84
N GLY A 145 18.85 5.81 3.90
CA GLY A 145 17.96 6.42 2.91
C GLY A 145 16.50 5.94 3.01
N VAL A 146 15.99 5.78 4.24
CA VAL A 146 14.60 5.40 4.54
C VAL A 146 13.84 6.63 5.04
N THR A 147 12.59 6.79 4.59
CA THR A 147 11.68 7.83 5.07
C THR A 147 10.85 7.26 6.23
N VAL A 148 10.79 7.98 7.34
CA VAL A 148 9.96 7.61 8.50
C VAL A 148 9.14 8.81 8.94
N SER A 149 7.81 8.67 8.98
CA SER A 149 6.90 9.73 9.41
C SER A 149 5.84 9.24 10.39
N LYS A 150 5.36 10.12 11.26
CA LYS A 150 4.15 9.86 12.06
C LYS A 150 2.86 10.12 11.29
N THR A 151 2.93 11.02 10.31
CA THR A 151 1.80 11.39 9.47
C THR A 151 1.70 10.46 8.28
N TRP A 152 0.48 10.28 7.78
CA TRP A 152 0.25 9.54 6.55
C TRP A 152 1.01 10.16 5.37
N LYS A 153 1.42 9.31 4.42
CA LYS A 153 2.07 9.67 3.16
C LYS A 153 1.44 8.83 2.06
N ASP A 154 1.06 9.44 0.95
CA ASP A 154 0.34 8.74 -0.12
C ASP A 154 1.18 7.68 -0.83
N ASN A 155 2.51 7.82 -0.77
CA ASN A 155 3.46 6.82 -1.24
C ASN A 155 4.03 5.96 -0.09
N ALA A 156 3.30 5.82 1.02
CA ALA A 156 3.66 4.91 2.09
C ALA A 156 3.78 3.48 1.56
N THR A 157 4.76 2.77 2.09
CA THR A 157 5.07 1.38 1.72
C THR A 157 4.86 0.42 2.88
N HIS A 158 4.91 0.92 4.12
CA HIS A 158 4.74 0.13 5.33
C HIS A 158 4.00 0.97 6.38
N PHE A 159 3.10 0.33 7.12
CA PHE A 159 2.38 0.94 8.22
C PHE A 159 2.76 0.26 9.54
N VAL A 160 3.52 0.95 10.37
CA VAL A 160 3.96 0.45 11.67
C VAL A 160 2.86 0.70 12.70
N THR A 161 2.34 -0.37 13.29
CA THR A 161 1.33 -0.34 14.36
C THR A 161 1.65 -1.41 15.40
N PRO A 162 1.39 -1.16 16.70
CA PRO A 162 1.69 -2.15 17.72
C PRO A 162 0.68 -3.28 17.85
N SER A 163 -0.51 -3.07 17.28
CA SER A 163 -1.59 -4.05 17.26
C SER A 163 -2.43 -3.85 16.00
N VAL A 164 -3.04 -4.94 15.58
CA VAL A 164 -4.08 -4.94 14.56
C VAL A 164 -5.41 -4.55 15.20
N ASN A 165 -6.14 -3.62 14.59
CA ASN A 165 -7.48 -3.18 14.98
C ASN A 165 -8.25 -2.68 13.75
N MET A 166 -9.55 -2.41 13.92
CA MET A 166 -10.41 -1.88 12.85
C MET A 166 -10.30 -0.36 12.67
N SER A 167 -9.20 0.26 13.09
CA SER A 167 -9.05 1.70 12.93
C SER A 167 -8.98 2.11 11.46
N ARG A 168 -9.56 3.28 11.15
CA ARG A 168 -9.44 3.96 9.84
C ARG A 168 -8.07 3.84 9.20
N ARG A 169 -6.99 4.05 9.96
CA ARG A 169 -5.62 4.06 9.42
C ARG A 169 -5.15 2.66 9.03
N ALA A 170 -5.47 1.64 9.82
CA ALA A 170 -5.16 0.26 9.50
C ALA A 170 -5.92 -0.18 8.25
N LEU A 171 -7.22 0.11 8.18
CA LEU A 171 -8.05 -0.20 7.01
C LEU A 171 -7.57 0.54 5.76
N HIS A 172 -7.29 1.84 5.86
CA HIS A 172 -6.74 2.63 4.75
C HIS A 172 -5.44 2.00 4.22
N SER A 173 -4.52 1.60 5.11
CA SER A 173 -3.29 0.89 4.73
C SER A 173 -3.58 -0.38 3.96
N LEU A 174 -4.45 -1.24 4.49
CA LEU A 174 -4.80 -2.52 3.86
C LEU A 174 -5.49 -2.35 2.51
N MET A 175 -6.35 -1.35 2.36
CA MET A 175 -7.02 -1.03 1.10
C MET A 175 -6.04 -0.61 0.00
N LEU A 176 -4.95 0.06 0.37
CA LEU A 176 -3.87 0.41 -0.55
C LEU A 176 -2.86 -0.73 -0.79
N GLY A 177 -3.07 -1.89 -0.18
CA GLY A 177 -2.11 -2.99 -0.24
C GLY A 177 -0.82 -2.71 0.52
N ILE A 178 -0.86 -1.82 1.53
CA ILE A 178 0.27 -1.50 2.39
C ILE A 178 0.26 -2.44 3.61
N PRO A 179 1.33 -3.21 3.85
CA PRO A 179 1.40 -4.15 4.97
C PRO A 179 1.40 -3.44 6.32
N LEU A 180 0.72 -4.08 7.29
CA LEU A 180 0.80 -3.75 8.70
C LEU A 180 1.98 -4.51 9.31
N VAL A 181 2.89 -3.79 9.96
CA VAL A 181 4.06 -4.39 10.63
C VAL A 181 4.23 -3.83 12.03
N GLU A 182 4.84 -4.58 12.93
CA GLU A 182 5.28 -4.06 14.22
C GLU A 182 6.62 -3.30 14.11
N ILE A 183 6.99 -2.56 15.15
CA ILE A 183 8.22 -1.76 15.16
C ILE A 183 9.49 -2.60 14.96
N GLY A 184 9.45 -3.88 15.33
CA GLY A 184 10.55 -4.83 15.13
C GLY A 184 10.97 -4.97 13.68
N TRP A 185 10.05 -4.82 12.72
CA TRP A 185 10.39 -4.81 11.29
C TRP A 185 11.35 -3.67 10.93
N LEU A 186 11.07 -2.47 11.46
CA LEU A 186 11.89 -1.29 11.21
C LEU A 186 13.26 -1.42 11.90
N GLU A 187 13.29 -1.99 13.11
CA GLU A 187 14.52 -2.26 13.85
C GLU A 187 15.39 -3.30 13.11
N GLU A 188 14.78 -4.35 12.56
CA GLU A 188 15.47 -5.35 11.74
C GLU A 188 15.98 -4.75 10.42
N LEU A 189 15.16 -3.93 9.75
CA LEU A 189 15.59 -3.18 8.56
C LEU A 189 16.84 -2.33 8.87
N PHE A 190 16.84 -1.65 10.01
CA PHE A 190 17.97 -0.85 10.46
C PHE A 190 19.18 -1.70 10.82
N ARG A 191 18.99 -2.84 11.46
CA ARG A 191 20.05 -3.78 11.77
C ARG A 191 20.73 -4.30 10.49
N ARG A 192 19.95 -4.77 9.51
CA ARG A 192 20.46 -5.24 8.20
C ARG A 192 21.08 -4.12 7.37
N GLY A 193 20.51 -2.93 7.46
CA GLY A 193 21.00 -1.74 6.78
C GLY A 193 22.33 -1.26 7.35
N ASN A 194 22.55 -1.35 8.67
CA ASN A 194 23.78 -0.86 9.31
C ASN A 194 24.84 -1.95 9.56
N ALA A 195 24.51 -3.23 9.33
CA ALA A 195 25.47 -4.32 9.44
C ALA A 195 26.68 -4.08 8.54
N LEU A 196 27.88 -4.26 9.11
CA LEU A 196 29.16 -4.19 8.42
C LEU A 196 29.66 -5.62 8.19
N THR A 197 29.03 -6.38 7.30
CA THR A 197 29.56 -7.71 6.94
C THR A 197 30.39 -7.62 5.65
N PRO A 198 31.64 -8.11 5.65
CA PRO A 198 32.35 -8.44 4.42
C PRO A 198 31.49 -9.44 3.62
N GLU A 199 31.47 -9.26 2.31
CA GLU A 199 30.71 -10.00 1.29
C GLU A 199 30.00 -11.29 1.76
N SER A 200 28.68 -11.32 1.54
CA SER A 200 27.86 -12.53 1.35
C SER A 200 27.71 -13.49 2.53
N GLU A 201 28.53 -13.39 3.57
CA GLU A 201 28.38 -14.24 4.73
C GLU A 201 27.18 -13.75 5.56
N PRO A 202 26.18 -14.62 5.77
CA PRO A 202 25.17 -14.35 6.75
C PRO A 202 25.84 -14.11 8.11
N ASP A 203 25.25 -13.25 8.94
CA ASP A 203 25.65 -13.18 10.33
C ASP A 203 25.37 -14.51 11.07
N GLU A 204 25.69 -14.56 12.36
CA GLU A 204 25.47 -15.75 13.20
C GLU A 204 24.01 -16.25 13.22
N TYR A 205 23.06 -15.43 12.75
CA TYR A 205 21.63 -15.73 12.66
C TYR A 205 21.15 -16.02 11.23
N GLY A 206 22.05 -16.12 10.26
CA GLY A 206 21.66 -16.36 8.86
C GLY A 206 21.20 -15.10 8.13
N VAL A 207 21.43 -13.90 8.66
CA VAL A 207 20.96 -12.65 8.06
C VAL A 207 22.03 -11.95 7.23
N VAL A 208 21.64 -11.54 6.02
CA VAL A 208 22.52 -10.87 5.05
C VAL A 208 22.34 -9.36 5.13
N ALA A 209 23.45 -8.61 5.20
CA ALA A 209 23.44 -7.15 5.17
C ALA A 209 22.87 -6.61 3.84
N LEU A 210 22.13 -5.50 3.87
CA LEU A 210 21.49 -4.94 2.67
C LEU A 210 22.49 -4.49 1.59
N GLU A 211 23.70 -4.10 1.98
CA GLU A 211 24.79 -3.77 1.05
C GLU A 211 25.38 -5.01 0.37
N SER A 212 25.25 -6.19 0.99
CA SER A 212 25.68 -7.46 0.40
C SER A 212 24.61 -8.03 -0.50
N HIS A 213 23.36 -8.07 -0.03
CA HIS A 213 22.20 -8.48 -0.80
C HIS A 213 20.97 -7.72 -0.31
N PHE A 214 20.35 -6.95 -1.20
CA PHE A 214 19.18 -6.15 -0.86
C PHE A 214 17.93 -7.03 -0.74
N ILE A 215 17.70 -7.57 0.46
CA ILE A 215 16.50 -8.30 0.83
C ILE A 215 15.92 -7.66 2.09
N LEU A 216 14.73 -7.06 1.95
CA LEU A 216 14.01 -6.47 3.07
C LEU A 216 13.57 -7.57 4.07
N PRO A 217 13.36 -7.24 5.35
CA PRO A 217 12.74 -8.18 6.29
C PRO A 217 11.35 -8.58 5.79
N ASP A 218 11.00 -9.86 5.89
CA ASP A 218 9.68 -10.35 5.49
C ASP A 218 8.63 -9.77 6.43
N GLU A 219 7.64 -9.07 5.88
CA GLU A 219 6.62 -8.38 6.67
C GLU A 219 5.78 -9.37 7.51
N ARG A 220 5.68 -10.63 7.08
CA ARG A 220 4.91 -11.68 7.76
C ARG A 220 5.54 -12.12 9.09
N ASP A 221 6.86 -12.00 9.20
CA ASP A 221 7.60 -12.32 10.43
C ASP A 221 7.38 -11.26 11.52
N PHE A 222 6.88 -10.08 11.13
CA PHE A 222 6.69 -8.93 11.99
C PHE A 222 5.23 -8.44 11.99
N ARG A 223 4.27 -9.37 11.85
CA ARG A 223 2.85 -9.00 11.94
C ARG A 223 2.52 -8.48 13.34
N PRO A 224 1.78 -7.36 13.47
CA PRO A 224 1.30 -6.90 14.75
C PRO A 224 0.34 -7.91 15.37
N LYS A 225 0.25 -7.90 16.70
CA LYS A 225 -0.68 -8.79 17.42
C LYS A 225 -2.12 -8.34 17.22
N LEU A 226 -3.02 -9.30 17.05
CA LEU A 226 -4.45 -9.07 17.15
C LEU A 226 -4.79 -8.77 18.60
N VAL A 227 -5.45 -7.63 18.85
CA VAL A 227 -5.87 -7.22 20.19
C VAL A 227 -7.35 -6.92 20.15
N LYS A 228 -8.08 -7.40 21.15
CA LYS A 228 -9.47 -7.03 21.36
C LYS A 228 -9.52 -5.57 21.78
N SER A 229 -10.20 -4.74 21.00
CA SER A 229 -10.48 -3.36 21.40
C SER A 229 -11.62 -3.38 22.42
N ASP A 230 -11.49 -2.63 23.52
CA ASP A 230 -12.57 -2.47 24.50
C ASP A 230 -13.80 -1.74 23.90
N ASP A 231 -13.58 -1.00 22.81
CA ASP A 231 -14.60 -0.19 22.13
C ASP A 231 -15.24 -0.90 20.91
N GLU A 232 -14.76 -2.10 20.55
CA GLU A 232 -15.29 -2.84 19.40
C GLU A 232 -16.22 -3.98 19.87
N ASP A 233 -17.43 -4.04 19.30
CA ASP A 233 -18.43 -5.06 19.61
C ASP A 233 -18.00 -6.49 19.21
N GLU A 234 -16.92 -6.64 18.45
CA GLU A 234 -16.46 -7.91 17.91
C GLU A 234 -15.03 -8.26 18.32
N ASP A 235 -14.84 -9.54 18.63
CA ASP A 235 -13.55 -10.08 18.96
C ASP A 235 -12.79 -10.49 17.70
N ILE A 236 -12.04 -9.56 17.13
CA ILE A 236 -11.20 -9.84 15.94
C ILE A 236 -10.05 -10.80 16.23
N THR A 237 -9.79 -11.17 17.49
CA THR A 237 -8.67 -12.07 17.85
C THR A 237 -8.87 -13.50 17.36
N GLU A 238 -10.11 -13.89 17.06
CA GLU A 238 -10.44 -15.20 16.49
C GLU A 238 -10.36 -15.22 14.96
N TRP A 239 -10.13 -14.08 14.32
CA TRP A 239 -10.10 -13.99 12.86
C TRP A 239 -8.80 -14.54 12.28
N PRO A 240 -8.84 -15.12 11.06
CA PRO A 240 -7.62 -15.54 10.38
C PRO A 240 -6.67 -14.36 10.19
N ILE A 241 -5.40 -14.55 10.57
CA ILE A 241 -4.38 -13.51 10.52
C ILE A 241 -4.11 -13.05 9.08
N GLU A 242 -4.32 -13.93 8.10
CA GLU A 242 -4.13 -13.68 6.67
C GLU A 242 -5.09 -12.61 6.12
N LEU A 243 -6.24 -12.37 6.79
CA LEU A 243 -7.14 -11.28 6.43
C LEU A 243 -6.46 -9.90 6.55
N TRP A 244 -5.41 -9.82 7.36
CA TRP A 244 -4.68 -8.58 7.64
C TRP A 244 -3.40 -8.45 6.80
N ASP A 245 -3.14 -9.38 5.89
CA ASP A 245 -2.03 -9.27 4.94
C ASP A 245 -2.29 -8.19 3.90
N ALA A 246 -1.23 -7.58 3.38
CA ALA A 246 -1.33 -6.67 2.25
C ALA A 246 -1.94 -7.38 1.03
N ASN A 247 -2.99 -6.80 0.44
CA ASN A 247 -3.58 -7.30 -0.79
C ASN A 247 -3.86 -6.12 -1.73
N PRO A 248 -3.02 -5.88 -2.75
CA PRO A 248 -3.21 -4.79 -3.70
C PRO A 248 -4.55 -4.85 -4.43
N ALA A 249 -5.17 -6.02 -4.59
CA ALA A 249 -6.47 -6.14 -5.25
C ALA A 249 -7.61 -5.44 -4.47
N ARG A 250 -7.42 -5.13 -3.18
CA ARG A 250 -8.41 -4.38 -2.38
C ARG A 250 -8.66 -2.98 -2.91
N ASN A 251 -7.73 -2.37 -3.62
CA ASN A 251 -7.89 -1.01 -4.15
C ASN A 251 -8.92 -0.92 -5.31
N THR A 252 -9.46 -2.06 -5.74
CA THR A 252 -10.43 -2.16 -6.83
C THR A 252 -11.62 -3.05 -6.48
N ILE A 253 -11.70 -3.52 -5.23
CA ILE A 253 -12.72 -4.48 -4.80
C ILE A 253 -14.16 -3.95 -4.95
N TRP A 254 -14.34 -2.63 -4.91
CA TRP A 254 -15.63 -1.95 -5.04
C TRP A 254 -15.92 -1.42 -6.44
N THR A 255 -15.09 -1.76 -7.43
CA THR A 255 -15.25 -1.26 -8.80
C THR A 255 -16.64 -1.63 -9.35
N GLY A 256 -17.37 -0.62 -9.81
CA GLY A 256 -18.71 -0.78 -10.36
C GLY A 256 -19.83 -0.75 -9.32
N LEU A 257 -19.53 -0.54 -8.04
CA LEU A 257 -20.53 -0.42 -6.97
C LEU A 257 -20.82 1.03 -6.58
N GLN A 258 -22.07 1.28 -6.19
CA GLN A 258 -22.48 2.53 -5.54
C GLN A 258 -23.07 2.26 -4.15
N PHE A 259 -22.45 2.85 -3.14
CA PHE A 259 -22.84 2.73 -1.74
C PHE A 259 -23.77 3.88 -1.34
N HIS A 260 -24.94 3.55 -0.81
CA HIS A 260 -25.92 4.51 -0.31
C HIS A 260 -25.90 4.50 1.21
N PHE A 261 -25.34 5.56 1.81
CA PHE A 261 -25.26 5.72 3.26
C PHE A 261 -26.47 6.51 3.78
N PHE A 262 -27.17 5.94 4.76
CA PHE A 262 -28.24 6.63 5.47
C PHE A 262 -27.74 7.03 6.86
N CYS A 263 -27.51 8.33 7.05
CA CYS A 263 -26.91 8.91 8.25
C CYS A 263 -27.64 10.20 8.69
N ASP A 264 -27.33 10.66 9.90
CA ASP A 264 -27.85 11.91 10.49
C ASP A 264 -27.40 13.17 9.74
N ASP A 265 -26.20 13.14 9.18
CA ASP A 265 -25.66 14.19 8.34
C ASP A 265 -24.93 13.61 7.13
N THR A 266 -23.60 13.75 7.11
CA THR A 266 -22.74 13.24 6.04
C THR A 266 -22.17 11.88 6.43
N ALA A 267 -22.00 11.00 5.44
CA ALA A 267 -21.39 9.70 5.70
C ALA A 267 -19.99 9.91 6.33
N PRO A 268 -19.66 9.18 7.42
CA PRO A 268 -18.36 9.30 8.05
C PRO A 268 -17.21 9.13 7.07
N THR A 269 -16.26 10.07 7.11
CA THR A 269 -15.12 10.10 6.17
C THR A 269 -14.31 8.80 6.15
N GLU A 270 -14.25 8.09 7.28
CA GLU A 270 -13.64 6.77 7.38
C GLU A 270 -14.21 5.76 6.38
N TRP A 271 -15.54 5.68 6.28
CA TRP A 271 -16.20 4.73 5.41
C TRP A 271 -16.16 5.19 3.95
N THR A 272 -16.37 6.48 3.70
CA THR A 272 -16.33 7.02 2.34
C THR A 272 -14.95 6.89 1.72
N ASP A 273 -13.89 7.10 2.50
CA ASP A 273 -12.51 6.91 2.05
C ASP A 273 -12.28 5.43 1.68
N GLN A 274 -12.73 4.50 2.51
CA GLN A 274 -12.62 3.07 2.22
C GLN A 274 -13.33 2.70 0.91
N ILE A 275 -14.54 3.24 0.67
CA ILE A 275 -15.27 3.00 -0.57
C ILE A 275 -14.50 3.54 -1.77
N GLN A 276 -14.04 4.80 -1.70
CA GLN A 276 -13.31 5.42 -2.79
C GLN A 276 -11.98 4.73 -3.08
N LEU A 277 -11.23 4.37 -2.04
CA LEU A 277 -9.96 3.64 -2.15
C LEU A 277 -10.14 2.27 -2.79
N GLY A 278 -11.28 1.62 -2.59
CA GLY A 278 -11.61 0.36 -3.26
C GLY A 278 -12.19 0.52 -4.67
N GLY A 279 -12.27 1.75 -5.22
CA GLY A 279 -12.80 2.02 -6.56
C GLY A 279 -14.33 2.15 -6.65
N GLY A 280 -15.01 2.21 -5.51
CA GLY A 280 -16.46 2.40 -5.43
C GLY A 280 -16.88 3.86 -5.46
N THR A 281 -18.17 4.09 -5.67
CA THR A 281 -18.79 5.42 -5.51
C THR A 281 -19.74 5.41 -4.33
N PHE A 282 -20.10 6.58 -3.81
CA PHE A 282 -21.09 6.65 -2.74
C PHE A 282 -22.03 7.85 -2.87
N LYS A 283 -23.19 7.74 -2.21
CA LYS A 283 -24.16 8.80 -2.01
C LYS A 283 -24.60 8.79 -0.54
N SER A 284 -24.57 9.95 0.10
CA SER A 284 -25.12 10.13 1.45
C SER A 284 -26.56 10.62 1.37
N HIS A 285 -27.43 10.10 2.21
CA HIS A 285 -28.82 10.53 2.41
C HIS A 285 -28.91 11.03 3.84
N ASN A 286 -29.02 12.35 3.99
CA ASN A 286 -29.14 13.01 5.29
C ASN A 286 -30.59 12.96 5.72
N ILE A 287 -30.87 12.12 6.70
CA ILE A 287 -32.21 11.82 7.20
C ILE A 287 -32.84 12.99 7.96
N ASN A 288 -32.03 13.93 8.48
CA ASN A 288 -32.52 15.11 9.18
C ASN A 288 -32.88 16.26 8.23
N SER A 289 -32.28 16.30 7.03
CA SER A 289 -32.50 17.33 6.02
C SER A 289 -33.58 16.96 4.99
N GLU A 290 -33.77 15.66 4.77
CA GLU A 290 -34.84 15.12 3.92
C GLU A 290 -36.15 15.09 4.73
N GLU A 291 -37.28 15.35 4.07
CA GLU A 291 -38.58 15.15 4.73
C GLU A 291 -38.65 13.69 5.19
N PRO A 292 -38.80 13.42 6.50
CA PRO A 292 -38.74 12.08 7.02
C PRO A 292 -39.86 11.26 6.39
N VAL A 293 -39.53 10.06 5.93
CA VAL A 293 -40.51 9.13 5.37
C VAL A 293 -41.60 8.85 6.41
N THR A 294 -42.81 9.33 6.14
CA THR A 294 -43.97 9.16 7.04
C THR A 294 -44.88 8.03 6.58
N THR A 295 -44.80 7.63 5.31
CA THR A 295 -45.62 6.57 4.73
C THR A 295 -44.78 5.48 4.06
N VAL A 296 -45.37 4.27 3.96
CA VAL A 296 -44.75 3.15 3.24
C VAL A 296 -44.55 3.49 1.75
N GLU A 297 -45.44 4.30 1.17
CA GLU A 297 -45.37 4.65 -0.25
C GLU A 297 -44.20 5.60 -0.55
N GLU A 298 -43.96 6.58 0.33
CA GLU A 298 -42.74 7.41 0.28
C GLU A 298 -41.47 6.56 0.37
N ALA A 299 -41.43 5.59 1.30
CA ALA A 299 -40.32 4.66 1.43
C ALA A 299 -40.08 3.86 0.14
N LYS A 300 -41.17 3.36 -0.47
CA LYS A 300 -41.08 2.61 -1.74
C LYS A 300 -40.54 3.48 -2.87
N ILE A 301 -41.03 4.71 -3.02
CA ILE A 301 -40.58 5.64 -4.08
C ILE A 301 -39.08 5.94 -3.92
N LEU A 302 -38.62 6.18 -2.69
CA LEU A 302 -37.20 6.42 -2.39
C LEU A 302 -36.32 5.26 -2.89
N PHE A 303 -36.62 4.03 -2.49
CA PHE A 303 -35.83 2.87 -2.89
C PHE A 303 -36.05 2.47 -4.35
N GLN A 304 -37.20 2.78 -4.95
CA GLN A 304 -37.43 2.61 -6.38
C GLN A 304 -36.51 3.53 -7.19
N ASN A 305 -36.37 4.79 -6.77
CA ASN A 305 -35.46 5.74 -7.42
C ASN A 305 -34.00 5.28 -7.34
N ILE A 306 -33.58 4.74 -6.19
CA ILE A 306 -32.26 4.14 -6.02
C ILE A 306 -32.08 2.95 -6.98
N ARG A 307 -33.07 2.06 -7.09
CA ARG A 307 -33.03 0.91 -8.00
C ARG A 307 -32.97 1.31 -9.47
N ILE A 308 -33.75 2.31 -9.88
CA ILE A 308 -33.72 2.83 -11.25
C ILE A 308 -32.33 3.43 -11.55
N GLY A 309 -31.72 4.11 -10.56
CA GLY A 309 -30.32 4.55 -10.64
C GLY A 309 -29.35 3.39 -10.85
N ALA A 310 -29.50 2.31 -10.07
CA ALA A 310 -28.70 1.09 -10.17
C ALA A 310 -28.77 0.44 -11.55
N GLY A 311 -29.95 0.44 -12.19
CA GLY A 311 -30.14 -0.13 -13.53
C GLY A 311 -29.34 0.57 -14.64
N LYS A 312 -28.79 1.77 -14.37
CA LYS A 312 -27.90 2.50 -15.27
C LYS A 312 -26.42 2.14 -15.07
N MET A 313 -26.09 1.36 -14.05
CA MET A 313 -24.72 0.97 -13.70
C MET A 313 -24.30 -0.32 -14.40
N SER A 314 -22.99 -0.54 -14.48
CA SER A 314 -22.42 -1.81 -14.94
C SER A 314 -22.80 -2.94 -14.00
N LYS A 315 -23.16 -4.10 -14.54
CA LYS A 315 -23.34 -5.31 -13.72
C LYS A 315 -22.00 -5.71 -13.09
N VAL A 316 -22.04 -6.04 -11.81
CA VAL A 316 -20.90 -6.62 -11.08
C VAL A 316 -21.10 -8.13 -11.03
N THR A 317 -20.06 -8.88 -11.41
CA THR A 317 -20.12 -10.34 -11.44
C THR A 317 -20.41 -10.88 -10.04
N GLY A 318 -21.40 -11.78 -9.93
CA GLY A 318 -21.76 -12.42 -8.67
C GLY A 318 -22.68 -11.61 -7.77
N MET A 319 -23.14 -10.42 -8.20
CA MET A 319 -24.12 -9.63 -7.47
C MET A 319 -25.42 -9.46 -8.25
N VAL A 320 -26.53 -9.52 -7.53
CA VAL A 320 -27.88 -9.21 -8.00
C VAL A 320 -28.04 -7.69 -8.20
N SER A 321 -27.39 -6.87 -7.37
CA SER A 321 -27.44 -5.41 -7.51
C SER A 321 -26.06 -4.76 -7.42
N PRO A 322 -25.75 -3.76 -8.29
CA PRO A 322 -24.54 -2.94 -8.14
C PRO A 322 -24.69 -1.84 -7.07
N VAL A 323 -25.77 -1.86 -6.29
CA VAL A 323 -26.03 -0.91 -5.21
C VAL A 323 -25.98 -1.60 -3.86
N VAL A 324 -25.27 -0.98 -2.92
CA VAL A 324 -25.14 -1.41 -1.53
C VAL A 324 -25.80 -0.38 -0.62
N ILE A 325 -26.76 -0.81 0.19
CA ILE A 325 -27.47 0.06 1.13
C ILE A 325 -26.81 -0.07 2.51
N VAL A 326 -26.11 0.98 2.95
CA VAL A 326 -25.35 0.99 4.21
C VAL A 326 -26.11 1.75 5.28
N ILE A 327 -26.47 1.06 6.36
CA ILE A 327 -27.26 1.59 7.47
C ILE A 327 -26.69 1.06 8.79
N LYS A 328 -26.60 1.91 9.80
CA LYS A 328 -26.40 1.48 11.20
C LYS A 328 -27.76 1.53 11.92
N PRO A 329 -28.46 0.38 12.11
CA PRO A 329 -29.85 0.38 12.56
C PRO A 329 -30.03 1.03 13.93
N SER A 330 -29.08 0.89 14.85
CA SER A 330 -29.15 1.49 16.18
C SER A 330 -29.22 3.02 16.12
N GLU A 331 -28.39 3.65 15.30
CA GLU A 331 -28.39 5.11 15.08
C GLU A 331 -29.68 5.55 14.41
N LEU A 332 -30.09 4.84 13.36
CA LEU A 332 -31.30 5.19 12.62
C LEU A 332 -32.58 5.06 13.48
N ILE A 333 -32.66 4.02 14.31
CA ILE A 333 -33.77 3.83 15.26
C ILE A 333 -33.74 4.91 16.34
N ALA A 334 -32.57 5.32 16.82
CA ALA A 334 -32.46 6.38 17.81
C ALA A 334 -32.93 7.74 17.26
N LEU A 335 -32.64 8.01 15.99
CA LEU A 335 -33.01 9.25 15.30
C LEU A 335 -34.49 9.28 14.89
N LEU A 336 -34.96 8.23 14.22
CA LEU A 336 -36.29 8.22 13.58
C LEU A 336 -37.37 7.53 14.40
N GLY A 337 -36.98 6.76 15.41
CA GLY A 337 -37.87 5.85 16.13
C GLY A 337 -38.15 4.54 15.38
N LYS A 338 -38.57 3.52 16.14
CA LYS A 338 -38.81 2.16 15.62
C LYS A 338 -39.89 2.10 14.53
N SER A 339 -40.93 2.92 14.62
CA SER A 339 -42.04 2.93 13.67
C SER A 339 -41.59 3.39 12.29
N THR A 340 -40.83 4.47 12.22
CA THR A 340 -40.30 5.03 10.97
C THR A 340 -39.27 4.09 10.36
N TRP A 341 -38.36 3.52 11.16
CA TRP A 341 -37.41 2.51 10.68
C TRP A 341 -38.10 1.34 9.98
N LYS A 342 -39.25 0.89 10.51
CA LYS A 342 -40.03 -0.18 9.89
C LYS A 342 -40.52 0.20 8.47
N LEU A 343 -40.87 1.47 8.24
CA LEU A 343 -41.24 1.96 6.91
C LEU A 343 -40.07 1.84 5.92
N TYR A 344 -38.86 2.22 6.33
CA TYR A 344 -37.65 2.05 5.51
C TYR A 344 -37.39 0.56 5.20
N GLN A 345 -37.53 -0.33 6.18
CA GLN A 345 -37.38 -1.77 5.96
C GLN A 345 -38.40 -2.31 4.95
N GLU A 346 -39.66 -1.89 5.06
CA GLU A 346 -40.71 -2.27 4.12
C GLU A 346 -40.45 -1.71 2.71
N GLY A 347 -40.01 -0.46 2.61
CA GLY A 347 -39.64 0.19 1.34
C GLY A 347 -38.45 -0.49 0.64
N MET A 348 -37.40 -0.83 1.39
CA MET A 348 -36.26 -1.60 0.88
C MET A 348 -36.72 -2.96 0.35
N LYS A 349 -37.45 -3.73 1.17
CA LYS A 349 -37.91 -5.07 0.82
C LYS A 349 -38.83 -5.06 -0.40
N ALA A 350 -39.74 -4.08 -0.49
CA ALA A 350 -40.63 -3.92 -1.64
C ALA A 350 -39.87 -3.66 -2.95
N ASN A 351 -38.69 -3.06 -2.86
CA ASN A 351 -37.80 -2.80 -3.99
C ASN A 351 -36.68 -3.85 -4.13
N GLY A 352 -36.77 -4.98 -3.44
CA GLY A 352 -35.80 -6.06 -3.56
C GLY A 352 -34.44 -5.76 -2.94
N PHE A 353 -34.37 -4.87 -1.95
CA PHE A 353 -33.16 -4.57 -1.20
C PHE A 353 -33.19 -5.14 0.22
N LYS A 354 -32.01 -5.51 0.72
CA LYS A 354 -31.67 -5.54 2.16
C LYS A 354 -30.62 -4.45 2.45
N HIS A 355 -30.32 -4.23 3.72
CA HIS A 355 -29.22 -3.36 4.14
C HIS A 355 -28.05 -4.17 4.67
N VAL A 356 -26.89 -3.53 4.68
CA VAL A 356 -25.68 -3.98 5.38
C VAL A 356 -25.23 -2.88 6.34
N THR A 357 -24.41 -3.24 7.30
CA THR A 357 -23.77 -2.30 8.21
C THR A 357 -22.41 -1.86 7.65
N PRO A 358 -21.86 -0.72 8.11
CA PRO A 358 -20.49 -0.32 7.76
C PRO A 358 -19.45 -1.40 8.08
N LYS A 359 -19.68 -2.13 9.18
CA LYS A 359 -18.86 -3.26 9.60
C LYS A 359 -18.85 -4.39 8.57
N ASP A 360 -20.01 -4.75 8.02
CA ASP A 360 -20.11 -5.78 6.98
C ASP A 360 -19.31 -5.39 5.73
N VAL A 361 -19.32 -4.10 5.38
CA VAL A 361 -18.51 -3.56 4.28
C VAL A 361 -17.02 -3.71 4.55
N THR A 362 -16.58 -3.37 5.76
CA THR A 362 -15.18 -3.54 6.15
C THR A 362 -14.75 -5.00 6.11
N LEU A 363 -15.58 -5.92 6.63
CA LEU A 363 -15.30 -7.35 6.63
C LEU A 363 -15.21 -7.91 5.20
N ALA A 364 -16.15 -7.53 4.33
CA ALA A 364 -16.13 -7.87 2.92
C ALA A 364 -14.83 -7.41 2.23
N ALA A 365 -14.33 -6.22 2.58
CA ALA A 365 -13.06 -5.69 2.09
C ALA A 365 -11.87 -6.57 2.49
N LEU A 366 -11.82 -6.95 3.76
CA LEU A 366 -10.72 -7.77 4.30
C LEU A 366 -10.73 -9.18 3.71
N GLN A 367 -11.92 -9.77 3.56
CA GLN A 367 -12.13 -11.12 3.02
C GLN A 367 -12.08 -11.20 1.49
N MET A 368 -12.06 -10.06 0.79
CA MET A 368 -12.25 -10.00 -0.67
C MET A 368 -13.58 -10.63 -1.13
N ASP A 369 -14.62 -10.55 -0.30
CA ASP A 369 -15.93 -11.15 -0.55
C ASP A 369 -17.00 -10.08 -0.81
N VAL A 370 -17.08 -9.65 -2.07
CA VAL A 370 -18.07 -8.67 -2.52
C VAL A 370 -19.51 -9.22 -2.43
N ALA A 371 -19.71 -10.53 -2.56
CA ALA A 371 -21.04 -11.12 -2.56
C ALA A 371 -21.70 -11.05 -1.18
N SER A 372 -20.90 -11.04 -0.10
CA SER A 372 -21.40 -10.89 1.27
C SER A 372 -22.20 -9.59 1.49
N ILE A 373 -21.89 -8.53 0.75
CA ILE A 373 -22.56 -7.23 0.81
C ILE A 373 -23.60 -7.01 -0.29
N ASP A 374 -23.94 -8.04 -1.07
CA ASP A 374 -24.99 -7.92 -2.07
C ASP A 374 -26.33 -7.61 -1.40
N CYS A 375 -26.82 -6.40 -1.64
CA CYS A 375 -28.09 -5.94 -1.11
C CYS A 375 -29.29 -6.40 -1.95
N GLY A 376 -29.07 -6.96 -3.15
CA GLY A 376 -30.15 -7.46 -4.00
C GLY A 376 -30.80 -8.74 -3.48
N LEU A 377 -32.10 -8.89 -3.73
CA LEU A 377 -32.85 -10.11 -3.45
C LEU A 377 -33.15 -10.85 -4.77
N GLU A 378 -32.72 -12.12 -4.87
CA GLU A 378 -32.89 -12.98 -6.05
C GLU A 378 -34.34 -13.05 -6.55
N THR A 379 -35.31 -12.92 -5.65
CA THR A 379 -36.75 -13.01 -5.96
C THR A 379 -37.25 -11.93 -6.94
N PHE A 380 -36.46 -10.88 -7.22
CA PHE A 380 -36.86 -9.75 -8.05
C PHE A 380 -36.19 -9.65 -9.42
N GLU A 381 -35.25 -10.54 -9.78
CA GLU A 381 -34.67 -10.56 -11.14
C GLU A 381 -35.67 -11.09 -12.19
N SER A 382 -36.70 -11.84 -11.78
CA SER A 382 -37.67 -12.45 -12.70
C SER A 382 -38.63 -11.46 -13.39
N VAL A 383 -38.70 -10.21 -12.93
CA VAL A 383 -39.74 -9.26 -13.39
C VAL A 383 -39.31 -8.42 -14.60
N ILE A 384 -38.01 -8.28 -14.88
CA ILE A 384 -37.50 -7.37 -15.92
C ILE A 384 -37.57 -7.97 -17.35
N HIS A 385 -37.73 -9.28 -17.50
CA HIS A 385 -37.80 -9.91 -18.83
C HIS A 385 -39.19 -9.92 -19.52
N SER A 386 -40.22 -9.27 -18.96
CA SER A 386 -41.60 -9.37 -19.47
C SER A 386 -42.20 -8.12 -20.15
N ALA A 387 -41.38 -7.18 -20.61
CA ALA A 387 -41.86 -6.05 -21.42
C ALA A 387 -41.32 -6.11 -22.85
N GLN A 388 -41.81 -7.05 -23.66
CA GLN A 388 -41.73 -6.90 -25.12
C GLN A 388 -42.73 -5.82 -25.58
N PRO A 389 -42.34 -4.89 -26.47
CA PRO A 389 -43.27 -3.91 -27.00
C PRO A 389 -44.26 -4.62 -27.93
N ARG A 390 -45.55 -4.52 -27.61
CA ARG A 390 -46.64 -4.85 -28.54
C ARG A 390 -46.44 -4.01 -29.80
N LYS A 391 -46.07 -4.67 -30.90
CA LYS A 391 -46.24 -4.12 -32.25
C LYS A 391 -47.73 -4.00 -32.51
N SER A 392 -48.24 -2.78 -32.56
CA SER A 392 -49.55 -2.49 -33.15
C SER A 392 -49.38 -2.50 -34.67
N SER A 393 -49.95 -3.51 -35.31
CA SER A 393 -50.31 -3.50 -36.72
C SER A 393 -51.73 -2.95 -36.85
N GLU A 394 -51.88 -1.79 -37.48
CA GLU A 394 -52.82 -1.52 -38.58
C GLU A 394 -52.45 -0.19 -39.24
#